data_AF-A0A523PGP8-F1
#
_entry.id   AF-A0A523PGP8-F1
#
_cell.length_a   1.000
_cell.length_b   1.000
_cell.length_c   1.000
_cell.angle_alpha   90.00
_cell.angle_beta   90.00
_cell.angle_gamma   90.00
#
_symmetry.space_group_name_H-M   'P 1'
#
loop_
_entity.id
_entity.type
_entity.pdbx_description
1 polymer ?
#
loop_
_entity_poly.entity_id
_entity_poly.type
_entity_poly.pdbx_seq_one_letter_code
_entity_poly.pdbx_strand_id
1 'polypeptide(L)'
;MRVSFASSGLSVTAGSSRLVGPGSVARALPCLILAWGSPPAPAESRADETFPAYGLTIQSPPLENVEVTRQAGDPQDRKDEFEALRKCLWTGTLGESEVRIGLYVYEELGPHINEPGDVGSWAVAELRQRTGAFGALEVSYQAGVFGYAPFISIIRAAIREPGQAEPVGSQYVVSGLLENAGYVLHARCQPSLEEAGDRALMKFFERGIAYDGPERDPDWTLDEVRERWLRDAPEDTHKKFVRSLTKPAWAKKVLIRTKHYLILTNSSGGKLFAKKMEENYKKISEIYPFEKVDGRRLMPVFLFRTPDQYYDFYAEIANRSREAARKSKGHAWRDYYATWYEAPADPVHIHECTHQIFRNRLHLSGAGSWFQEGVAEYIETSDNERNIAARLVKQGRHTPLAEFIELRSLLYSSEDDVKGGSAAGVHYKQAALLIEFLRESKFGKDHFQEFLHAAGQVPRNDVAGIEAAFRRVYGVGVDEVDAQWQKYCKRR
;
A
#
# COMPACT_ATOMS: atom_id res chain seq x y z
N MET A 1 15.79 24.26 44.91
CA MET A 1 14.81 24.95 45.77
C MET A 1 15.23 26.42 45.85
N ARG A 2 14.27 27.34 45.67
CA ARG A 2 14.37 28.82 45.57
C ARG A 2 14.75 29.45 44.21
N VAL A 3 13.90 30.41 43.88
CA VAL A 3 13.70 31.26 42.70
C VAL A 3 14.27 32.65 43.00
N SER A 4 14.81 33.38 42.00
CA SER A 4 14.37 34.76 41.63
C SER A 4 15.39 35.59 40.80
N PHE A 5 14.94 35.94 39.58
CA PHE A 5 14.97 37.19 38.78
C PHE A 5 16.03 38.32 38.89
N ALA A 6 16.46 38.78 37.69
CA ALA A 6 16.49 40.18 37.18
C ALA A 6 16.86 40.10 35.66
N SER A 7 16.01 40.45 34.67
CA SER A 7 15.47 41.74 34.16
C SER A 7 16.36 42.47 33.13
N SER A 8 15.84 42.57 31.89
CA SER A 8 15.94 43.65 30.89
C SER A 8 15.39 43.09 29.57
N GLY A 9 14.41 43.63 28.85
CA GLY A 9 13.77 44.94 28.88
C GLY A 9 14.05 45.67 27.57
N LEU A 10 13.21 45.47 26.53
CA LEU A 10 12.95 46.47 25.50
C LEU A 10 11.72 46.10 24.66
N SER A 11 10.79 47.04 24.63
CA SER A 11 9.52 47.10 23.92
C SER A 11 9.64 48.25 22.92
N VAL A 12 9.17 48.09 21.69
CA VAL A 12 8.70 49.22 20.88
C VAL A 12 7.43 48.85 20.11
N THR A 13 6.51 49.78 20.22
CA THR A 13 5.12 49.95 19.80
C THR A 13 4.79 49.84 18.32
N ALA A 14 3.53 49.47 18.08
CA ALA A 14 2.78 49.64 16.84
C ALA A 14 2.57 51.12 16.46
N GLY A 15 2.52 51.40 15.16
CA GLY A 15 2.08 52.67 14.59
C GLY A 15 1.37 52.45 13.26
N SER A 16 0.08 52.80 13.21
CA SER A 16 -0.76 52.80 12.00
C SER A 16 -0.59 54.12 11.24
N SER A 17 -0.64 54.10 9.90
CA SER A 17 -1.14 55.24 9.13
C SER A 17 -1.72 54.79 7.79
N ARG A 18 -2.75 55.53 7.35
CA ARG A 18 -3.67 55.26 6.24
C ARG A 18 -3.17 55.83 4.90
N LEU A 19 -3.56 55.13 3.82
CA LEU A 19 -4.08 55.58 2.50
C LEU A 19 -3.68 56.95 1.92
N VAL A 20 -3.09 56.94 0.71
CA VAL A 20 -3.55 57.63 -0.54
C VAL A 20 -2.99 56.86 -1.77
N GLY A 21 -3.81 56.56 -2.78
CA GLY A 21 -3.41 55.94 -4.07
C GLY A 21 -2.96 56.99 -5.12
N PRO A 22 -3.25 56.83 -6.43
CA PRO A 22 -3.14 55.67 -7.32
C PRO A 22 -2.20 55.96 -8.53
N GLY A 23 -1.75 54.92 -9.25
CA GLY A 23 -1.32 55.06 -10.65
C GLY A 23 -0.01 54.39 -11.03
N SER A 24 -0.09 53.28 -11.75
CA SER A 24 0.58 53.17 -13.07
C SER A 24 -0.02 51.99 -13.83
N VAL A 25 -0.44 52.29 -15.07
CA VAL A 25 -0.98 51.34 -16.04
C VAL A 25 0.21 50.75 -16.78
N ALA A 26 0.55 49.49 -16.51
CA ALA A 26 1.49 48.74 -17.33
C ALA A 26 0.73 48.16 -18.54
N ARG A 27 0.99 48.71 -19.71
CA ARG A 27 0.54 48.16 -21.01
C ARG A 27 1.28 46.84 -21.27
N ALA A 28 0.55 45.73 -21.29
CA ALA A 28 1.02 44.49 -21.85
C ALA A 28 0.84 44.52 -23.38
N LEU A 29 1.93 44.29 -24.11
CA LEU A 29 1.94 44.02 -25.55
C LEU A 29 1.50 42.56 -25.80
N PRO A 30 0.58 42.28 -26.74
CA PRO A 30 0.32 40.92 -27.16
C PRO A 30 1.38 40.49 -28.19
N CYS A 31 2.21 39.52 -27.82
CA CYS A 31 2.98 38.74 -28.79
C CYS A 31 2.02 37.79 -29.52
N LEU A 32 1.69 38.13 -30.77
CA LEU A 32 0.97 37.27 -31.68
C LEU A 32 1.95 36.24 -32.28
N ILE A 33 2.01 35.04 -31.69
CA ILE A 33 2.70 33.89 -32.30
C ILE A 33 1.70 33.22 -33.24
N LEU A 34 1.89 33.38 -34.55
CA LEU A 34 1.17 32.63 -35.58
C LEU A 34 1.76 31.22 -35.67
N ALA A 35 1.18 30.29 -34.91
CA ALA A 35 1.42 28.86 -35.11
C ALA A 35 0.76 28.42 -36.42
N TRP A 36 1.56 27.97 -37.39
CA TRP A 36 1.07 27.28 -38.57
C TRP A 36 0.53 25.92 -38.15
N GLY A 37 -0.78 25.84 -37.92
CA GLY A 37 -1.47 24.59 -37.66
C GLY A 37 -1.53 23.74 -38.93
N SER A 38 -0.91 22.56 -38.89
CA SER A 38 -1.30 21.48 -39.80
C SER A 38 -2.80 21.22 -39.63
N PRO A 39 -3.56 20.99 -40.72
CA PRO A 39 -4.96 20.63 -40.60
C PRO A 39 -5.06 19.35 -39.74
N PRO A 40 -6.01 19.29 -38.78
CA PRO A 40 -6.22 18.06 -38.01
C PRO A 40 -6.56 16.96 -39.01
N ALA A 41 -5.81 15.85 -38.95
CA ALA A 41 -6.17 14.65 -39.66
C ALA A 41 -7.63 14.30 -39.30
N PRO A 42 -8.46 13.86 -40.27
CA PRO A 42 -9.84 13.51 -40.00
C PRO A 42 -9.87 12.46 -38.88
N ALA A 43 -10.53 12.81 -37.77
CA ALA A 43 -10.75 11.90 -36.67
C ALA A 43 -11.71 10.81 -37.16
N GLU A 44 -11.18 9.68 -37.63
CA GLU A 44 -11.94 8.45 -37.66
C GLU A 44 -12.48 8.25 -36.24
N SER A 45 -13.81 8.23 -36.11
CA SER A 45 -14.47 8.12 -34.82
C SER A 45 -14.14 6.76 -34.23
N ARG A 46 -13.09 6.71 -33.41
CA ARG A 46 -12.75 5.52 -32.65
C ARG A 46 -13.89 5.29 -31.67
N ALA A 47 -14.59 4.16 -31.81
CA ALA A 47 -15.76 3.89 -30.99
C ALA A 47 -15.32 3.59 -29.55
N ASP A 48 -15.89 4.33 -28.61
CA ASP A 48 -15.80 4.01 -27.19
C ASP A 48 -16.52 2.68 -26.92
N GLU A 49 -16.05 1.96 -25.92
CA GLU A 49 -16.53 0.63 -25.56
C GLU A 49 -17.26 0.69 -24.23
N THR A 50 -18.59 0.52 -24.27
CA THR A 50 -19.44 0.50 -23.08
C THR A 50 -19.76 -0.93 -22.66
N PHE A 51 -19.68 -1.18 -21.35
CA PHE A 51 -20.01 -2.43 -20.68
C PHE A 51 -21.11 -2.17 -19.63
N PRO A 52 -22.39 -2.08 -20.05
CA PRO A 52 -23.49 -1.66 -19.16
C PRO A 52 -23.67 -2.54 -17.93
N ALA A 53 -23.37 -3.84 -18.03
CA ALA A 53 -23.45 -4.78 -16.91
C ALA A 53 -22.53 -4.40 -15.73
N TYR A 54 -21.52 -3.57 -15.98
CA TYR A 54 -20.54 -3.12 -15.00
C TYR A 54 -20.58 -1.60 -14.80
N GLY A 55 -21.48 -0.90 -15.49
CA GLY A 55 -21.51 0.56 -15.52
C GLY A 55 -20.21 1.21 -16.03
N LEU A 56 -19.44 0.50 -16.86
CA LEU A 56 -18.13 0.96 -17.33
C LEU A 56 -18.19 1.44 -18.77
N THR A 57 -17.51 2.54 -19.06
CA THR A 57 -17.17 2.95 -20.43
C THR A 57 -15.67 3.16 -20.53
N ILE A 58 -15.05 2.49 -21.48
CA ILE A 58 -13.63 2.64 -21.80
C ILE A 58 -13.54 3.39 -23.11
N GLN A 59 -12.97 4.60 -23.07
CA GLN A 59 -12.71 5.38 -24.27
C GLN A 59 -11.71 4.64 -25.15
N SER A 60 -11.74 4.87 -26.46
CA SER A 60 -10.70 4.28 -27.31
C SER A 60 -9.31 4.74 -26.85
N PRO A 61 -8.35 3.81 -26.67
CA PRO A 61 -6.99 4.19 -26.29
C PRO A 61 -6.31 4.97 -27.43
N PRO A 62 -5.25 5.75 -27.11
CA PRO A 62 -4.56 6.63 -28.05
C PRO A 62 -3.62 5.86 -28.99
N LEU A 63 -4.01 4.66 -29.42
CA LEU A 63 -3.21 3.79 -30.28
C LEU A 63 -3.39 4.14 -31.75
N GLU A 64 -2.38 3.92 -32.57
CA GLU A 64 -2.49 3.92 -34.03
C GLU A 64 -2.92 2.53 -34.51
N ASN A 65 -3.66 2.46 -35.64
CA ASN A 65 -4.13 1.20 -36.23
C ASN A 65 -4.89 0.30 -35.23
N VAL A 66 -5.82 0.90 -34.48
CA VAL A 66 -6.51 0.21 -33.39
C VAL A 66 -7.42 -0.88 -33.93
N GLU A 67 -7.18 -2.10 -33.49
CA GLU A 67 -8.09 -3.22 -33.65
C GLU A 67 -8.77 -3.52 -32.30
N VAL A 68 -10.08 -3.72 -32.33
CA VAL A 68 -10.88 -4.03 -31.13
C VAL A 68 -11.46 -5.42 -31.27
N THR A 69 -11.09 -6.31 -30.34
CA THR A 69 -11.64 -7.66 -30.25
C THR A 69 -12.48 -7.78 -28.99
N ARG A 70 -13.81 -7.77 -29.15
CA ARG A 70 -14.72 -8.15 -28.07
C ARG A 70 -14.69 -9.65 -27.87
N GLN A 71 -14.80 -10.07 -26.62
CA GLN A 71 -14.95 -11.47 -26.29
C GLN A 71 -16.28 -12.01 -26.84
N ALA A 72 -16.22 -12.85 -27.86
CA ALA A 72 -17.35 -13.61 -28.35
C ALA A 72 -17.29 -15.04 -27.77
N GLY A 73 -18.38 -15.52 -27.17
CA GLY A 73 -18.54 -16.94 -26.81
C GLY A 73 -18.51 -17.27 -25.31
N ASP A 74 -19.02 -18.47 -25.00
CA ASP A 74 -19.17 -19.03 -23.66
C ASP A 74 -17.80 -19.19 -22.96
N PRO A 75 -17.64 -18.71 -21.70
CA PRO A 75 -16.43 -18.93 -20.91
C PRO A 75 -15.98 -20.39 -20.82
N GLN A 76 -16.91 -21.36 -20.92
CA GLN A 76 -16.63 -22.79 -20.74
C GLN A 76 -15.71 -23.40 -21.81
N ASP A 77 -15.60 -22.80 -22.99
CA ASP A 77 -14.79 -23.33 -24.09
C ASP A 77 -13.28 -23.02 -23.95
N ARG A 78 -12.86 -22.36 -22.86
CA ARG A 78 -11.47 -21.89 -22.70
C ARG A 78 -10.69 -22.74 -21.72
N LYS A 79 -9.48 -23.09 -22.15
CA LYS A 79 -8.48 -23.75 -21.30
C LYS A 79 -7.76 -22.79 -20.36
N ASP A 80 -7.91 -21.47 -20.59
CA ASP A 80 -7.24 -20.42 -19.87
C ASP A 80 -8.27 -19.61 -19.08
N GLU A 81 -8.29 -19.82 -17.75
CA GLU A 81 -9.24 -19.19 -16.82
C GLU A 81 -9.14 -17.65 -16.81
N PHE A 82 -7.93 -17.09 -16.95
CA PHE A 82 -7.74 -15.63 -16.96
C PHE A 82 -8.25 -15.00 -18.26
N GLU A 83 -7.99 -15.63 -19.40
CA GLU A 83 -8.51 -15.20 -20.69
C GLU A 83 -10.03 -15.40 -20.82
N ALA A 84 -10.63 -16.19 -19.92
CA ALA A 84 -12.09 -16.25 -19.76
C ALA A 84 -12.65 -14.98 -19.10
N LEU A 85 -11.86 -14.25 -18.31
CA LEU A 85 -12.26 -12.99 -17.68
C LEU A 85 -12.17 -11.78 -18.62
N ARG A 86 -11.45 -11.92 -19.74
CA ARG A 86 -11.17 -10.83 -20.69
C ARG A 86 -12.39 -10.43 -21.48
N LYS A 87 -13.00 -9.28 -21.18
CA LYS A 87 -14.19 -8.77 -21.87
C LYS A 87 -13.86 -8.08 -23.20
N CYS A 88 -12.72 -7.41 -23.30
CA CYS A 88 -12.28 -6.70 -24.49
C CYS A 88 -10.75 -6.67 -24.62
N LEU A 89 -10.26 -6.58 -25.85
CA LEU A 89 -8.86 -6.40 -26.17
C LEU A 89 -8.71 -5.32 -27.25
N TRP A 90 -7.91 -4.30 -26.97
CA TRP A 90 -7.44 -3.33 -27.95
C TRP A 90 -5.99 -3.65 -28.31
N THR A 91 -5.70 -3.69 -29.60
CA THR A 91 -4.32 -3.83 -30.12
C THR A 91 -4.03 -2.71 -31.09
N GLY A 92 -2.78 -2.25 -31.14
CA GLY A 92 -2.34 -1.20 -32.05
C GLY A 92 -0.91 -0.80 -31.73
N THR A 93 -0.50 0.38 -32.16
CA THR A 93 0.85 0.90 -31.92
C THR A 93 0.83 2.24 -31.19
N LEU A 94 1.88 2.54 -30.44
CA LEU A 94 2.11 3.86 -29.84
C LEU A 94 3.57 4.23 -30.04
N GLY A 95 3.86 5.02 -31.08
CA GLY A 95 5.22 5.13 -31.60
C GLY A 95 5.67 3.78 -32.17
N GLU A 96 6.87 3.34 -31.80
CA GLU A 96 7.44 2.06 -32.25
C GLU A 96 6.93 0.84 -31.44
N SER A 97 6.24 1.06 -30.33
CA SER A 97 5.76 -0.01 -29.47
C SER A 97 4.46 -0.61 -29.97
N GLU A 98 4.41 -1.93 -30.11
CA GLU A 98 3.15 -2.68 -30.15
C GLU A 98 2.52 -2.63 -28.77
N VAL A 99 1.26 -2.20 -28.70
CA VAL A 99 0.51 -2.07 -27.45
C VAL A 99 -0.73 -2.95 -27.50
N ARG A 100 -0.90 -3.75 -26.44
CA ARG A 100 -2.06 -4.61 -26.22
C ARG A 100 -2.68 -4.26 -24.88
N ILE A 101 -3.94 -3.82 -24.87
CA ILE A 101 -4.69 -3.46 -23.66
C ILE A 101 -5.86 -4.42 -23.53
N GLY A 102 -5.88 -5.26 -22.50
CA GLY A 102 -7.01 -6.14 -22.20
C GLY A 102 -7.82 -5.61 -21.02
N LEU A 103 -9.15 -5.58 -21.15
CA LEU A 103 -10.07 -5.41 -20.02
C LEU A 103 -10.47 -6.78 -19.47
N TYR A 104 -10.17 -7.01 -18.20
CA TYR A 104 -10.50 -8.21 -17.45
C TYR A 104 -11.46 -7.82 -16.32
N VAL A 105 -12.51 -8.61 -16.11
CA VAL A 105 -13.48 -8.37 -15.03
C VAL A 105 -13.61 -9.61 -14.16
N TYR A 106 -13.46 -9.39 -12.86
CA TYR A 106 -13.53 -10.38 -11.81
C TYR A 106 -14.89 -10.27 -11.09
N GLU A 107 -15.85 -11.09 -11.49
CA GLU A 107 -17.23 -11.03 -11.01
C GLU A 107 -17.42 -11.56 -9.59
N GLU A 108 -16.56 -12.48 -9.16
CA GLU A 108 -16.57 -13.04 -7.80
C GLU A 108 -15.37 -12.52 -7.02
N LEU A 109 -15.54 -11.36 -6.40
CA LEU A 109 -14.53 -10.86 -5.49
C LEU A 109 -14.58 -11.63 -4.17
N GLY A 110 -13.43 -12.17 -3.76
CA GLY A 110 -13.29 -12.73 -2.42
C GLY A 110 -13.57 -11.68 -1.34
N PRO A 111 -13.96 -12.08 -0.12
CA PRO A 111 -14.40 -11.17 0.96
C PRO A 111 -13.34 -10.21 1.51
N HIS A 112 -12.17 -10.16 0.88
CA HIS A 112 -11.00 -9.39 1.29
C HIS A 112 -10.53 -8.39 0.22
N ILE A 113 -11.18 -8.37 -0.94
CA ILE A 113 -10.92 -7.37 -1.97
C ILE A 113 -11.82 -6.18 -1.68
N ASN A 114 -11.25 -5.16 -1.05
CA ASN A 114 -12.01 -3.99 -0.59
C ASN A 114 -11.55 -2.71 -1.26
N GLU A 115 -10.41 -2.71 -1.94
CA GLU A 115 -9.88 -1.54 -2.62
C GLU A 115 -9.38 -1.89 -4.03
N PRO A 116 -9.37 -0.93 -4.96
CA PRO A 116 -8.71 -1.04 -6.27
C PRO A 116 -7.30 -1.65 -6.20
N GLY A 117 -6.50 -1.32 -5.19
CA GLY A 117 -5.16 -1.88 -5.01
C GLY A 117 -5.14 -3.37 -4.63
N ASP A 118 -6.20 -3.90 -4.02
CA ASP A 118 -6.35 -5.33 -3.76
C ASP A 118 -6.59 -6.10 -5.06
N VAL A 119 -7.47 -5.56 -5.93
CA VAL A 119 -7.72 -6.10 -7.28
C VAL A 119 -6.42 -6.14 -8.08
N GLY A 120 -5.67 -5.05 -8.08
CA GLY A 120 -4.38 -4.96 -8.78
C GLY A 120 -3.34 -5.93 -8.21
N SER A 121 -3.25 -6.05 -6.89
CA SER A 121 -2.35 -7.01 -6.23
C SER A 121 -2.66 -8.46 -6.61
N TRP A 122 -3.94 -8.79 -6.72
CA TRP A 122 -4.37 -10.13 -7.11
C TRP A 122 -4.07 -10.42 -8.59
N ALA A 123 -4.39 -9.48 -9.48
CA ALA A 123 -4.06 -9.60 -10.90
C ALA A 123 -2.55 -9.71 -11.14
N VAL A 124 -1.73 -8.95 -10.41
CA VAL A 124 -0.27 -9.09 -10.48
C VAL A 124 0.19 -10.46 -10.01
N ALA A 125 -0.38 -11.01 -8.93
CA ALA A 125 -0.04 -12.36 -8.47
C ALA A 125 -0.37 -13.42 -9.53
N GLU A 126 -1.51 -13.30 -10.19
CA GLU A 126 -1.93 -14.18 -11.29
C GLU A 126 -1.01 -14.05 -12.52
N LEU A 127 -0.69 -12.82 -12.95
CA LEU A 127 0.24 -12.56 -14.03
C LEU A 127 1.64 -13.12 -13.74
N ARG A 128 2.11 -13.05 -12.48
CA ARG A 128 3.38 -13.65 -12.05
C ARG A 128 3.39 -15.16 -12.20
N GLN A 129 2.33 -15.83 -11.76
CA GLN A 129 2.22 -17.29 -11.88
C GLN A 129 2.27 -17.74 -13.34
N ARG A 130 1.70 -16.94 -14.25
CA ARG A 130 1.65 -17.24 -15.69
C ARG A 130 2.93 -16.95 -16.44
N THR A 131 3.48 -15.77 -16.22
CA THR A 131 4.60 -15.25 -17.02
C THR A 131 5.96 -15.54 -16.38
N GLY A 132 5.99 -15.95 -15.11
CA GLY A 132 7.21 -16.06 -14.31
C GLY A 132 7.87 -14.72 -13.99
N ALA A 133 7.33 -13.58 -14.48
CA ALA A 133 7.99 -12.29 -14.38
C ALA A 133 7.00 -11.13 -14.30
N PHE A 134 6.80 -10.60 -13.08
CA PHE A 134 6.21 -9.27 -12.86
C PHE A 134 6.94 -8.57 -11.70
N GLY A 135 8.06 -7.95 -12.01
CA GLY A 135 8.78 -7.09 -11.07
C GLY A 135 8.15 -5.70 -11.09
N ALA A 136 7.18 -5.47 -10.19
CA ALA A 136 6.56 -4.16 -10.07
C ALA A 136 7.64 -3.12 -9.73
N LEU A 137 7.61 -2.01 -10.46
CA LEU A 137 8.57 -0.92 -10.35
C LEU A 137 7.98 0.23 -9.54
N GLU A 138 6.70 0.50 -9.77
CA GLU A 138 5.99 1.66 -9.25
C GLU A 138 4.52 1.29 -9.02
N VAL A 139 3.97 1.79 -7.93
CA VAL A 139 2.54 1.75 -7.63
C VAL A 139 2.10 3.17 -7.33
N SER A 140 1.11 3.64 -8.06
CA SER A 140 0.48 4.94 -7.86
C SER A 140 -1.03 4.80 -7.80
N TYR A 141 -1.69 5.87 -7.38
CA TYR A 141 -3.14 5.91 -7.28
C TYR A 141 -3.66 7.19 -7.90
N GLN A 142 -4.88 7.12 -8.39
CA GLN A 142 -5.51 8.28 -8.98
C GLN A 142 -6.98 8.36 -8.59
N ALA A 143 -7.36 9.47 -7.98
CA ALA A 143 -8.75 9.78 -7.68
C ALA A 143 -9.52 10.14 -8.95
N GLY A 144 -10.78 9.72 -9.03
CA GLY A 144 -11.66 9.97 -10.16
C GLY A 144 -12.85 9.01 -10.19
N VAL A 145 -13.81 9.27 -11.08
CA VAL A 145 -15.02 8.44 -11.22
C VAL A 145 -14.70 7.21 -12.07
N PHE A 146 -13.97 6.28 -11.47
CA PHE A 146 -13.45 5.09 -12.14
C PHE A 146 -14.15 3.80 -11.72
N GLY A 147 -15.07 3.85 -10.77
CA GLY A 147 -15.74 2.69 -10.21
C GLY A 147 -16.53 3.04 -8.95
N TYR A 148 -17.03 2.00 -8.29
CA TYR A 148 -17.64 2.06 -6.97
C TYR A 148 -16.70 2.70 -5.94
N ALA A 149 -15.41 2.36 -5.98
CA ALA A 149 -14.39 3.17 -5.32
C ALA A 149 -13.96 4.32 -6.26
N PRO A 150 -13.93 5.58 -5.81
CA PRO A 150 -13.67 6.74 -6.66
C PRO A 150 -12.15 6.97 -6.87
N PHE A 151 -11.41 5.89 -7.09
CA PHE A 151 -10.01 5.92 -7.47
C PHE A 151 -9.59 4.62 -8.16
N ILE A 152 -8.46 4.64 -8.86
CA ILE A 152 -7.78 3.47 -9.43
C ILE A 152 -6.41 3.26 -8.79
N SER A 153 -5.92 2.03 -8.88
CA SER A 153 -4.50 1.72 -8.63
C SER A 153 -3.83 1.47 -9.97
N ILE A 154 -2.62 2.02 -10.15
CA ILE A 154 -1.81 1.82 -11.35
C ILE A 154 -0.50 1.17 -10.89
N ILE A 155 -0.21 -0.01 -11.44
CA ILE A 155 1.01 -0.75 -11.17
C ILE A 155 1.81 -0.84 -12.46
N ARG A 156 3.00 -0.23 -12.49
CA ARG A 156 3.94 -0.29 -13.62
C ARG A 156 5.00 -1.36 -13.35
N ALA A 157 5.29 -2.18 -14.36
CA ALA A 157 6.38 -3.15 -14.30
C ALA A 157 7.17 -3.18 -15.61
N ALA A 158 8.42 -3.61 -15.52
CA ALA A 158 9.22 -3.99 -16.68
C ALA A 158 8.84 -5.40 -17.14
N ILE A 159 8.86 -5.63 -18.45
CA ILE A 159 8.89 -6.96 -19.05
C ILE A 159 10.36 -7.31 -19.29
N ARG A 160 10.79 -8.46 -18.77
CA ARG A 160 12.17 -8.95 -18.91
C ARG A 160 12.13 -10.37 -19.42
N GLU A 161 13.00 -10.69 -20.38
CA GLU A 161 13.21 -12.07 -20.78
C GLU A 161 14.11 -12.79 -19.76
N PRO A 162 13.95 -14.12 -19.58
CA PRO A 162 14.83 -14.89 -18.71
C PRO A 162 16.30 -14.67 -19.07
N GLY A 163 17.11 -14.28 -18.08
CA GLY A 163 18.54 -14.04 -18.24
C GLY A 163 18.93 -12.67 -18.81
N GLN A 164 17.98 -11.80 -19.14
CA GLN A 164 18.29 -10.45 -19.62
C GLN A 164 18.21 -9.39 -18.51
N ALA A 165 19.27 -8.59 -18.42
CA ALA A 165 19.38 -7.49 -17.47
C ALA A 165 18.64 -6.22 -17.92
N GLU A 166 18.34 -6.07 -19.21
CA GLU A 166 17.59 -4.94 -19.76
C GLU A 166 16.12 -5.31 -20.01
N PRO A 167 15.18 -4.38 -19.83
CA PRO A 167 13.77 -4.63 -20.09
C PRO A 167 13.47 -4.63 -21.60
N VAL A 168 12.76 -5.65 -22.07
CA VAL A 168 12.29 -5.76 -23.47
C VAL A 168 10.95 -5.08 -23.71
N GLY A 169 10.33 -4.56 -22.64
CA GLY A 169 9.02 -3.94 -22.70
C GLY A 169 8.59 -3.36 -21.36
N SER A 170 7.42 -2.71 -21.37
CA SER A 170 6.73 -2.26 -20.18
C SER A 170 5.33 -2.87 -20.10
N GLN A 171 4.84 -3.03 -18.88
CA GLN A 171 3.46 -3.45 -18.65
C GLN A 171 2.84 -2.66 -17.51
N TYR A 172 1.52 -2.46 -17.59
CA TYR A 172 0.72 -1.70 -16.65
C TYR A 172 -0.48 -2.53 -16.24
N VAL A 173 -0.79 -2.53 -14.95
CA VAL A 173 -2.02 -3.07 -14.39
C VAL A 173 -2.76 -1.90 -13.77
N VAL A 174 -3.84 -1.48 -14.41
CA VAL A 174 -4.75 -0.46 -13.86
C VAL A 174 -5.97 -1.17 -13.33
N SER A 175 -6.25 -1.03 -12.04
CA SER A 175 -7.32 -1.74 -11.39
C SER A 175 -8.30 -0.78 -10.71
N GLY A 176 -9.58 -1.13 -10.80
CA GLY A 176 -10.67 -0.44 -10.12
C GLY A 176 -11.64 -1.41 -9.48
N LEU A 177 -12.52 -0.88 -8.63
CA LEU A 177 -13.51 -1.64 -7.89
C LEU A 177 -14.91 -1.20 -8.34
N LEU A 178 -15.77 -2.15 -8.67
CA LEU A 178 -17.20 -1.98 -8.99
C LEU A 178 -18.04 -2.43 -7.79
N GLU A 179 -19.36 -2.22 -7.85
CA GLU A 179 -20.24 -2.55 -6.71
C GLU A 179 -20.14 -4.04 -6.31
N ASN A 180 -20.07 -4.93 -7.31
CA ASN A 180 -20.05 -6.38 -7.11
C ASN A 180 -18.90 -7.07 -7.86
N ALA A 181 -17.92 -6.33 -8.36
CA ALA A 181 -16.85 -6.89 -9.19
C ALA A 181 -15.56 -6.05 -9.10
N GLY A 182 -14.43 -6.61 -9.52
CA GLY A 182 -13.20 -5.86 -9.77
C GLY A 182 -12.91 -5.83 -11.26
N TYR A 183 -12.24 -4.79 -11.75
CA TYR A 183 -11.75 -4.80 -13.14
C TYR A 183 -10.27 -4.46 -13.21
N VAL A 184 -9.64 -4.93 -14.28
CA VAL A 184 -8.24 -4.65 -14.61
C VAL A 184 -8.12 -4.30 -16.09
N LEU A 185 -7.46 -3.19 -16.39
CA LEU A 185 -6.83 -2.96 -17.68
C LEU A 185 -5.37 -3.40 -17.59
N HIS A 186 -5.03 -4.47 -18.30
CA HIS A 186 -3.64 -4.91 -18.45
C HIS A 186 -3.11 -4.44 -19.79
N ALA A 187 -2.16 -3.51 -19.76
CA ALA A 187 -1.46 -3.03 -20.95
C ALA A 187 -0.07 -3.66 -21.04
N ARG A 188 0.27 -4.29 -22.16
CA ARG A 188 1.64 -4.69 -22.51
C ARG A 188 2.13 -3.86 -23.69
N CYS A 189 3.36 -3.36 -23.59
CA CYS A 189 4.01 -2.54 -24.60
C CYS A 189 5.37 -3.15 -24.93
N GLN A 190 5.62 -3.49 -26.21
CA GLN A 190 6.90 -4.05 -26.67
C GLN A 190 7.32 -3.43 -28.01
N PRO A 191 8.51 -2.79 -28.12
CA PRO A 191 9.44 -2.47 -27.03
C PRO A 191 8.84 -1.54 -25.96
N SER A 192 9.61 -1.23 -24.91
CA SER A 192 9.19 -0.27 -23.87
C SER A 192 8.80 1.06 -24.49
N LEU A 193 7.73 1.68 -23.98
CA LEU A 193 7.30 2.99 -24.44
C LEU A 193 8.37 4.06 -24.18
N GLU A 194 8.58 4.91 -25.16
CA GLU A 194 9.27 6.19 -24.95
C GLU A 194 8.42 7.13 -24.08
N GLU A 195 9.04 8.20 -23.57
CA GLU A 195 8.40 9.15 -22.63
C GLU A 195 7.08 9.75 -23.17
N ALA A 196 7.01 10.03 -24.48
CA ALA A 196 5.78 10.54 -25.10
C ALA A 196 4.65 9.50 -25.12
N GLY A 197 4.98 8.24 -25.43
CA GLY A 197 4.04 7.13 -25.40
C GLY A 197 3.57 6.81 -23.97
N ASP A 198 4.50 6.79 -23.01
CA ASP A 198 4.19 6.60 -21.59
C ASP A 198 3.20 7.66 -21.09
N ARG A 199 3.46 8.94 -21.38
CA ARG A 199 2.53 10.04 -21.04
C ARG A 199 1.16 9.90 -21.71
N ALA A 200 1.12 9.49 -22.98
CA ALA A 200 -0.14 9.31 -23.69
C ALA A 200 -0.98 8.17 -23.07
N LEU A 201 -0.34 7.05 -22.73
CA LEU A 201 -0.99 5.92 -22.09
C LEU A 201 -1.45 6.26 -20.67
N MET A 202 -0.64 6.97 -19.88
CA MET A 202 -1.03 7.44 -18.55
C MET A 202 -2.23 8.39 -18.61
N LYS A 203 -2.23 9.36 -19.53
CA LYS A 203 -3.37 10.26 -19.75
C LYS A 203 -4.64 9.50 -20.16
N PHE A 204 -4.49 8.39 -20.88
CA PHE A 204 -5.60 7.48 -21.16
C PHE A 204 -6.12 6.81 -19.89
N PHE A 205 -5.27 6.28 -19.01
CA PHE A 205 -5.74 5.74 -17.74
C PHE A 205 -6.42 6.80 -16.86
N GLU A 206 -5.94 8.05 -16.93
CA GLU A 206 -6.50 9.16 -16.17
C GLU A 206 -7.91 9.60 -16.61
N ARG A 207 -8.28 9.41 -17.88
CA ARG A 207 -9.46 10.04 -18.49
C ARG A 207 -10.31 9.13 -19.35
N GLY A 208 -9.73 8.03 -19.80
CA GLY A 208 -10.33 7.07 -20.70
C GLY A 208 -11.17 6.00 -20.01
N ILE A 209 -11.36 6.10 -18.69
CA ILE A 209 -12.21 5.21 -17.91
C ILE A 209 -13.30 6.07 -17.30
N ALA A 210 -14.56 5.73 -17.57
CA ALA A 210 -15.72 6.35 -16.97
C ALA A 210 -16.60 5.28 -16.32
N TYR A 211 -17.23 5.65 -15.20
CA TYR A 211 -18.16 4.80 -14.47
C TYR A 211 -19.46 5.56 -14.18
N ASP A 212 -20.60 4.91 -14.46
CA ASP A 212 -21.95 5.49 -14.29
C ASP A 212 -22.76 4.85 -13.15
N GLY A 213 -22.16 3.88 -12.44
CA GLY A 213 -22.79 3.22 -11.29
C GLY A 213 -22.69 4.01 -9.98
N PRO A 214 -23.16 3.44 -8.86
CA PRO A 214 -23.16 4.12 -7.57
C PRO A 214 -21.74 4.33 -7.06
N GLU A 215 -21.50 5.48 -6.42
CA GLU A 215 -20.28 5.75 -5.66
C GLU A 215 -20.42 5.22 -4.23
N ARG A 216 -19.35 4.59 -3.74
CA ARG A 216 -19.29 4.03 -2.38
C ARG A 216 -19.04 5.12 -1.34
N ASP A 217 -19.70 4.99 -0.20
CA ASP A 217 -19.37 5.78 1.00
C ASP A 217 -18.02 5.32 1.61
N PRO A 218 -16.99 6.20 1.68
CA PRO A 218 -15.70 5.87 2.29
C PRO A 218 -15.76 5.74 3.84
N ASP A 219 -16.80 6.28 4.49
CA ASP A 219 -16.95 6.30 5.95
C ASP A 219 -17.62 5.06 6.53
N TRP A 220 -17.99 4.09 5.68
CA TRP A 220 -18.75 2.89 6.00
C TRP A 220 -20.16 3.18 6.54
N THR A 221 -21.17 2.57 5.92
CA THR A 221 -22.55 2.64 6.42
C THR A 221 -22.71 1.86 7.73
N LEU A 222 -23.79 2.12 8.47
CA LEU A 222 -24.08 1.37 9.70
C LEU A 222 -24.37 -0.11 9.43
N ASP A 223 -24.98 -0.44 8.29
CA ASP A 223 -25.28 -1.81 7.92
C ASP A 223 -24.00 -2.58 7.58
N GLU A 224 -23.06 -1.98 6.85
CA GLU A 224 -21.75 -2.59 6.59
C GLU A 224 -20.96 -2.81 7.88
N VAL A 225 -20.98 -1.85 8.81
CA VAL A 225 -20.34 -2.01 10.13
C VAL A 225 -20.97 -3.16 10.90
N ARG A 226 -22.30 -3.29 10.85
CA ARG A 226 -23.03 -4.39 11.50
C ARG A 226 -22.61 -5.72 10.91
N GLU A 227 -22.65 -5.85 9.59
CA GLU A 227 -22.27 -7.08 8.87
C GLU A 227 -20.82 -7.45 9.14
N ARG A 228 -19.92 -6.46 9.11
CA ARG A 228 -18.50 -6.67 9.42
C ARG A 228 -18.30 -7.21 10.83
N TRP A 229 -19.00 -6.66 11.83
CA TRP A 229 -18.91 -7.15 13.20
C TRP A 229 -19.50 -8.55 13.37
N LEU A 230 -20.66 -8.82 12.78
CA LEU A 230 -21.32 -10.13 12.88
C LEU A 230 -20.50 -11.24 12.20
N ARG A 231 -19.80 -10.92 11.12
CA ARG A 231 -18.98 -11.88 10.38
C ARG A 231 -17.67 -12.18 11.09
N ASP A 232 -17.01 -11.17 11.66
CA ASP A 232 -15.62 -11.32 12.12
C ASP A 232 -15.48 -11.40 13.65
N ALA A 233 -16.38 -10.78 14.42
CA ALA A 233 -16.25 -10.73 15.88
C ALA A 233 -16.86 -11.98 16.56
N PRO A 234 -16.43 -12.34 17.78
CA PRO A 234 -17.00 -13.48 18.50
C PRO A 234 -18.51 -13.33 18.77
N GLU A 235 -19.25 -14.42 18.64
CA GLU A 235 -20.73 -14.44 18.74
C GLU A 235 -21.28 -13.83 20.03
N ASP A 236 -20.59 -14.05 21.17
CA ASP A 236 -20.99 -13.53 22.48
C ASP A 236 -21.02 -11.99 22.53
N THR A 237 -20.32 -11.34 21.58
CA THR A 237 -20.27 -9.88 21.48
C THR A 237 -21.38 -9.28 20.61
N HIS A 238 -21.97 -10.07 19.70
CA HIS A 238 -22.87 -9.61 18.62
C HIS A 238 -24.08 -8.85 19.16
N LYS A 239 -24.86 -9.49 20.04
CA LYS A 239 -26.13 -8.94 20.55
C LYS A 239 -25.95 -7.56 21.18
N LYS A 240 -24.88 -7.37 21.95
CA LYS A 240 -24.62 -6.09 22.63
C LYS A 240 -24.17 -5.04 21.62
N PHE A 241 -23.28 -5.37 20.69
CA PHE A 241 -22.79 -4.45 19.68
C PHE A 241 -23.92 -3.96 18.78
N VAL A 242 -24.71 -4.87 18.19
CA VAL A 242 -25.84 -4.54 17.32
C VAL A 242 -26.86 -3.66 18.03
N ARG A 243 -27.23 -3.99 19.27
CA ARG A 243 -28.16 -3.16 20.08
C ARG A 243 -27.60 -1.77 20.37
N SER A 244 -26.29 -1.63 20.52
CA SER A 244 -25.64 -0.33 20.72
C SER A 244 -25.59 0.47 19.41
N LEU A 245 -25.40 -0.18 18.27
CA LEU A 245 -25.35 0.45 16.96
C LEU A 245 -26.69 1.07 16.55
N THR A 246 -27.83 0.47 16.93
CA THR A 246 -29.17 0.98 16.61
C THR A 246 -29.58 2.21 17.44
N LYS A 247 -28.82 2.58 18.47
CA LYS A 247 -29.13 3.73 19.34
C LYS A 247 -28.10 4.84 19.10
N PRO A 248 -28.47 6.02 18.54
CA PRO A 248 -27.51 7.06 18.17
C PRO A 248 -26.53 7.48 19.27
N ALA A 249 -26.99 7.55 20.53
CA ALA A 249 -26.15 7.90 21.69
C ALA A 249 -25.10 6.83 22.04
N TRP A 250 -25.33 5.58 21.66
CA TRP A 250 -24.45 4.44 21.91
C TRP A 250 -23.63 4.06 20.69
N ALA A 251 -24.12 4.30 19.47
CA ALA A 251 -23.41 4.07 18.23
C ALA A 251 -22.03 4.75 18.26
N LYS A 252 -21.98 6.03 18.66
CA LYS A 252 -20.72 6.81 18.80
C LYS A 252 -19.73 6.25 19.84
N LYS A 253 -20.13 5.28 20.67
CA LYS A 253 -19.28 4.63 21.67
C LYS A 253 -18.72 3.29 21.19
N VAL A 254 -19.48 2.57 20.37
CA VAL A 254 -19.07 1.26 19.81
C VAL A 254 -18.49 1.38 18.40
N LEU A 255 -18.74 2.50 17.73
CA LEU A 255 -18.25 2.86 16.42
C LEU A 255 -17.62 4.24 16.48
N ILE A 256 -16.29 4.30 16.43
CA ILE A 256 -15.53 5.54 16.51
C ILE A 256 -14.84 5.74 15.16
N ARG A 257 -15.27 6.76 14.42
CA ARG A 257 -14.62 7.20 13.19
C ARG A 257 -13.55 8.24 13.53
N THR A 258 -12.37 8.06 12.97
CA THR A 258 -11.28 9.03 13.00
C THR A 258 -10.96 9.46 11.56
N LYS A 259 -9.82 10.13 11.34
CA LYS A 259 -9.43 10.57 10.01
C LYS A 259 -9.01 9.39 9.13
N HIS A 260 -8.36 8.38 9.69
CA HIS A 260 -7.79 7.27 8.94
C HIS A 260 -8.31 5.89 9.37
N TYR A 261 -9.02 5.80 10.51
CA TYR A 261 -9.47 4.53 11.09
C TYR A 261 -10.97 4.51 11.40
N LEU A 262 -11.50 3.29 11.37
CA LEU A 262 -12.82 2.91 11.84
C LEU A 262 -12.62 1.96 13.03
N ILE A 263 -12.82 2.44 14.25
CA ILE A 263 -12.69 1.60 15.44
C ILE A 263 -14.05 0.98 15.76
N LEU A 264 -14.14 -0.35 15.64
CA LEU A 264 -15.25 -1.17 16.09
C LEU A 264 -14.91 -1.73 17.46
N THR A 265 -15.71 -1.42 18.48
CA THR A 265 -15.35 -1.75 19.85
C THR A 265 -16.52 -2.06 20.75
N ASN A 266 -16.29 -2.93 21.73
CA ASN A 266 -17.15 -3.14 22.89
C ASN A 266 -16.48 -2.70 24.21
N SER A 267 -15.33 -2.02 24.13
CA SER A 267 -14.56 -1.46 25.24
C SER A 267 -14.96 -0.01 25.56
N SER A 268 -14.88 0.39 26.83
CA SER A 268 -15.07 1.78 27.27
C SER A 268 -13.91 2.70 26.86
N GLY A 269 -12.75 2.13 26.55
CA GLY A 269 -11.52 2.85 26.23
C GLY A 269 -11.33 3.27 24.77
N GLY A 270 -12.31 3.00 23.91
CA GLY A 270 -12.18 3.18 22.46
C GLY A 270 -11.76 4.59 22.02
N LYS A 271 -12.21 5.65 22.69
CA LYS A 271 -11.83 7.03 22.32
C LYS A 271 -10.35 7.33 22.53
N LEU A 272 -9.80 6.87 23.66
CA LEU A 272 -8.37 7.06 23.96
C LEU A 272 -7.52 6.25 22.97
N PHE A 273 -7.94 5.01 22.69
CA PHE A 273 -7.30 4.16 21.72
C PHE A 273 -7.32 4.76 20.31
N ALA A 274 -8.48 5.25 19.85
CA ALA A 274 -8.63 5.92 18.56
C ALA A 274 -7.67 7.11 18.38
N LYS A 275 -7.49 7.92 19.44
CA LYS A 275 -6.51 9.02 19.44
C LYS A 275 -5.08 8.48 19.25
N LYS A 276 -4.73 7.39 19.94
CA LYS A 276 -3.40 6.78 19.83
C LYS A 276 -3.13 6.16 18.46
N MET A 277 -4.14 5.58 17.83
CA MET A 277 -4.06 5.12 16.43
C MET A 277 -3.72 6.25 15.47
N GLU A 278 -4.33 7.43 15.63
CA GLU A 278 -4.00 8.61 14.81
C GLU A 278 -2.58 9.15 15.07
N GLU A 279 -2.11 9.13 16.33
CA GLU A 279 -0.72 9.45 16.67
C GLU A 279 0.26 8.48 16.01
N ASN A 280 -0.05 7.17 16.02
CA ASN A 280 0.73 6.14 15.34
C ASN A 280 0.74 6.34 13.83
N TYR A 281 -0.41 6.56 13.20
CA TYR A 281 -0.51 6.83 11.76
C TYR A 281 0.37 8.00 11.36
N LYS A 282 0.31 9.11 12.10
CA LYS A 282 1.15 10.28 11.84
C LYS A 282 2.64 9.89 11.86
N LYS A 283 3.11 9.25 12.93
CA LYS A 283 4.51 8.82 13.08
C LYS A 283 4.93 7.86 11.96
N ILE A 284 4.08 6.90 11.60
CA ILE A 284 4.33 5.95 10.51
C ILE A 284 4.44 6.68 9.17
N SER A 285 3.51 7.59 8.87
CA SER A 285 3.49 8.34 7.60
C SER A 285 4.65 9.33 7.44
N GLU A 286 5.23 9.80 8.55
CA GLU A 286 6.45 10.63 8.54
C GLU A 286 7.71 9.80 8.23
N ILE A 287 7.72 8.53 8.65
CA ILE A 287 8.85 7.61 8.44
C ILE A 287 8.77 6.93 7.06
N TYR A 288 7.57 6.50 6.69
CA TYR A 288 7.22 5.82 5.45
C TYR A 288 6.15 6.65 4.74
N PRO A 289 6.54 7.72 4.00
CA PRO A 289 5.58 8.54 3.28
C PRO A 289 4.87 7.74 2.20
N PHE A 290 3.57 7.98 2.06
CA PHE A 290 2.74 7.44 0.99
C PHE A 290 1.67 8.44 0.60
N GLU A 291 1.18 8.28 -0.62
CA GLU A 291 0.15 9.14 -1.16
C GLU A 291 -1.19 8.98 -0.41
N LYS A 292 -1.82 10.12 -0.12
CA LYS A 292 -3.19 10.15 0.38
C LYS A 292 -4.11 10.21 -0.84
N VAL A 293 -5.06 9.29 -0.88
CA VAL A 293 -5.98 9.13 -1.99
C VAL A 293 -7.38 9.37 -1.47
N ASP A 294 -8.07 10.32 -2.08
CA ASP A 294 -9.45 10.63 -1.73
C ASP A 294 -10.37 9.44 -2.03
N GLY A 295 -11.40 9.25 -1.19
CA GLY A 295 -12.36 8.15 -1.31
C GLY A 295 -11.87 6.76 -0.89
N ARG A 296 -10.63 6.64 -0.39
CA ARG A 296 -10.20 5.42 0.33
C ARG A 296 -11.00 5.22 1.60
N ARG A 297 -11.34 3.95 1.91
CA ARG A 297 -12.06 3.63 3.14
C ARG A 297 -11.21 3.81 4.37
N LEU A 298 -11.87 4.13 5.49
CA LEU A 298 -11.25 4.05 6.82
C LEU A 298 -10.75 2.62 7.11
N MET A 299 -9.58 2.50 7.73
CA MET A 299 -9.00 1.20 8.10
C MET A 299 -9.72 0.61 9.33
N PRO A 300 -10.31 -0.58 9.22
CA PRO A 300 -11.02 -1.21 10.34
C PRO A 300 -10.07 -1.63 11.46
N VAL A 301 -10.48 -1.36 12.70
CA VAL A 301 -9.77 -1.77 13.91
C VAL A 301 -10.75 -2.39 14.88
N PHE A 302 -10.53 -3.64 15.24
CA PHE A 302 -11.32 -4.36 16.23
C PHE A 302 -10.67 -4.21 17.61
N LEU A 303 -11.32 -3.46 18.50
CA LEU A 303 -10.87 -3.28 19.87
C LEU A 303 -11.81 -3.99 20.84
N PHE A 304 -11.37 -5.15 21.32
CA PHE A 304 -12.11 -5.96 22.27
C PHE A 304 -11.96 -5.47 23.70
N ARG A 305 -12.94 -5.76 24.54
CA ARG A 305 -12.95 -5.41 25.95
C ARG A 305 -12.03 -6.30 26.78
N THR A 306 -11.90 -7.58 26.41
CA THR A 306 -11.12 -8.56 27.14
C THR A 306 -10.15 -9.27 26.21
N PRO A 307 -9.01 -9.77 26.73
CA PRO A 307 -8.09 -10.59 25.96
C PRO A 307 -8.75 -11.85 25.42
N ASP A 308 -9.64 -12.49 26.19
CA ASP A 308 -10.36 -13.69 25.74
C ASP A 308 -11.20 -13.46 24.47
N GLN A 309 -11.90 -12.33 24.38
CA GLN A 309 -12.66 -11.98 23.17
C GLN A 309 -11.73 -11.76 21.97
N TYR A 310 -10.58 -11.14 22.19
CA TYR A 310 -9.57 -11.02 21.15
C TYR A 310 -8.99 -12.38 20.75
N TYR A 311 -8.72 -13.27 21.69
CA TYR A 311 -8.17 -14.60 21.38
C TYR A 311 -9.15 -15.46 20.58
N ASP A 312 -10.44 -15.37 20.89
CA ASP A 312 -11.49 -16.05 20.12
C ASP A 312 -11.58 -15.49 18.70
N PHE A 313 -11.59 -14.16 18.57
CA PHE A 313 -11.49 -13.49 17.27
C PHE A 313 -10.28 -13.97 16.47
N TYR A 314 -9.09 -13.95 17.08
CA TYR A 314 -7.84 -14.26 16.39
C TYR A 314 -7.76 -15.75 16.01
N ALA A 315 -8.21 -16.64 16.89
CA ALA A 315 -8.26 -18.08 16.60
C ALA A 315 -9.14 -18.38 15.38
N GLU A 316 -10.31 -17.75 15.29
CA GLU A 316 -11.24 -17.94 14.18
C GLU A 316 -10.71 -17.34 12.88
N ILE A 317 -10.41 -16.04 12.88
CA ILE A 317 -10.05 -15.29 11.66
C ILE A 317 -8.75 -15.79 11.01
N ALA A 318 -7.79 -16.25 11.82
CA ALA A 318 -6.50 -16.74 11.35
C ALA A 318 -6.43 -18.27 11.26
N ASN A 319 -7.53 -18.97 11.56
CA ASN A 319 -7.62 -20.43 11.62
C ASN A 319 -6.48 -21.05 12.47
N ARG A 320 -6.38 -20.58 13.73
CA ARG A 320 -5.36 -20.99 14.71
C ARG A 320 -6.01 -21.54 15.97
N SER A 321 -5.25 -22.32 16.74
CA SER A 321 -5.70 -22.69 18.08
C SER A 321 -5.74 -21.45 19.00
N ARG A 322 -6.68 -21.44 19.95
CA ARG A 322 -6.76 -20.39 20.98
C ARG A 322 -5.49 -20.26 21.80
N GLU A 323 -4.76 -21.35 22.01
CA GLU A 323 -3.46 -21.36 22.69
C GLU A 323 -2.37 -20.62 21.91
N ALA A 324 -2.35 -20.75 20.59
CA ALA A 324 -1.47 -19.95 19.74
C ALA A 324 -1.90 -18.47 19.75
N ALA A 325 -3.21 -18.20 19.70
CA ALA A 325 -3.75 -16.84 19.75
C ALA A 325 -3.35 -16.09 21.04
N ARG A 326 -3.31 -16.78 22.18
CA ARG A 326 -2.85 -16.25 23.48
C ARG A 326 -1.41 -15.73 23.51
N LYS A 327 -0.58 -16.10 22.52
CA LYS A 327 0.81 -15.65 22.41
C LYS A 327 0.95 -14.32 21.66
N SER A 328 -0.14 -13.76 21.16
CA SER A 328 -0.18 -12.49 20.44
C SER A 328 -0.94 -11.43 21.23
N LYS A 329 -0.44 -10.19 21.21
CA LYS A 329 -1.12 -9.01 21.77
C LYS A 329 -1.93 -8.20 20.76
N GLY A 330 -1.71 -8.46 19.48
CA GLY A 330 -2.37 -7.79 18.38
C GLY A 330 -2.10 -8.55 17.09
N HIS A 331 -3.01 -8.36 16.13
CA HIS A 331 -2.88 -9.00 14.84
C HIS A 331 -3.40 -8.06 13.76
N ALA A 332 -2.50 -7.58 12.91
CA ALA A 332 -2.84 -6.93 11.66
C ALA A 332 -2.76 -7.93 10.50
N TRP A 333 -3.88 -8.09 9.79
CA TRP A 333 -3.93 -8.96 8.62
C TRP A 333 -4.95 -8.46 7.62
N ARG A 334 -4.58 -8.52 6.34
CA ARG A 334 -5.39 -8.01 5.23
C ARG A 334 -5.77 -6.56 5.49
N ASP A 335 -7.04 -6.27 5.71
CA ASP A 335 -7.57 -4.92 5.86
C ASP A 335 -7.66 -4.43 7.30
N TYR A 336 -7.56 -5.31 8.29
CA TYR A 336 -7.85 -4.97 9.68
C TYR A 336 -6.63 -5.04 10.59
N TYR A 337 -6.79 -4.42 11.75
CA TYR A 337 -5.99 -4.62 12.95
C TYR A 337 -6.92 -4.98 14.12
N ALA A 338 -6.55 -5.96 14.95
CA ALA A 338 -7.32 -6.37 16.11
C ALA A 338 -6.47 -6.46 17.38
N THR A 339 -7.03 -6.07 18.53
CA THR A 339 -6.41 -6.17 19.86
C THR A 339 -7.49 -6.07 20.96
N TRP A 340 -7.10 -6.07 22.24
CA TRP A 340 -7.97 -5.74 23.37
C TRP A 340 -7.52 -4.45 24.08
N TYR A 341 -8.44 -3.86 24.85
CA TYR A 341 -8.14 -2.66 25.60
C TYR A 341 -7.43 -2.98 26.92
N GLU A 342 -6.14 -2.65 26.98
CA GLU A 342 -5.36 -2.64 28.21
C GLU A 342 -4.55 -1.35 28.33
N ALA A 343 -3.53 -1.19 27.48
CA ALA A 343 -2.63 -0.04 27.49
C ALA A 343 -2.54 0.59 26.09
N PRO A 344 -3.30 1.67 25.79
CA PRO A 344 -3.32 2.31 24.46
C PRO A 344 -1.98 2.86 23.95
N ALA A 345 -0.96 2.93 24.82
CA ALA A 345 0.39 3.36 24.49
C ALA A 345 1.39 2.17 24.46
N ASP A 346 0.91 0.92 24.52
CA ASP A 346 1.77 -0.25 24.36
C ASP A 346 2.44 -0.17 22.97
N PRO A 347 3.79 -0.28 22.90
CA PRO A 347 4.54 -0.20 21.65
C PRO A 347 4.07 -1.21 20.59
N VAL A 348 3.49 -2.35 20.99
CA VAL A 348 2.91 -3.32 20.04
C VAL A 348 1.86 -2.69 19.12
N HIS A 349 1.15 -1.65 19.57
CA HIS A 349 0.14 -1.01 18.73
C HIS A 349 0.74 -0.32 17.52
N ILE A 350 1.90 0.36 17.66
CA ILE A 350 2.52 1.02 16.50
C ILE A 350 3.15 -0.02 15.54
N HIS A 351 3.62 -1.14 16.08
CA HIS A 351 4.07 -2.29 15.31
C HIS A 351 2.95 -2.81 14.40
N GLU A 352 1.80 -3.19 14.97
CA GLU A 352 0.68 -3.72 14.19
C GLU A 352 0.04 -2.66 13.25
N CYS A 353 0.00 -1.40 13.66
CA CYS A 353 -0.41 -0.30 12.76
C CYS A 353 0.48 -0.22 11.52
N THR A 354 1.77 -0.51 11.66
CA THR A 354 2.74 -0.48 10.56
C THR A 354 2.40 -1.59 9.56
N HIS A 355 2.18 -2.83 10.02
CA HIS A 355 1.73 -3.93 9.17
C HIS A 355 0.42 -3.59 8.44
N GLN A 356 -0.56 -3.01 9.15
CA GLN A 356 -1.82 -2.61 8.53
C GLN A 356 -1.62 -1.56 7.43
N ILE A 357 -0.84 -0.50 7.69
CA ILE A 357 -0.54 0.56 6.70
C ILE A 357 0.25 0.00 5.51
N PHE A 358 1.27 -0.83 5.77
CA PHE A 358 2.07 -1.47 4.73
C PHE A 358 1.18 -2.28 3.80
N ARG A 359 0.23 -3.03 4.34
CA ARG A 359 -0.71 -3.80 3.53
C ARG A 359 -1.76 -2.92 2.82
N ASN A 360 -2.39 -1.98 3.51
CA ASN A 360 -3.60 -1.26 3.05
C ASN A 360 -3.36 0.04 2.31
N ARG A 361 -2.18 0.64 2.49
CA ARG A 361 -1.86 1.97 1.95
C ARG A 361 -0.71 1.93 0.98
N LEU A 362 0.29 1.10 1.28
CA LEU A 362 1.49 0.91 0.48
C LEU A 362 1.40 -0.35 -0.42
N HIS A 363 0.56 -1.32 -0.07
CA HIS A 363 0.46 -2.63 -0.73
C HIS A 363 1.81 -3.39 -0.76
N LEU A 364 2.58 -3.27 0.32
CA LEU A 364 3.90 -3.86 0.49
C LEU A 364 3.84 -5.02 1.50
N SER A 365 3.46 -6.21 1.04
CA SER A 365 3.35 -7.42 1.88
C SER A 365 4.42 -8.48 1.58
N GLY A 366 5.37 -8.14 0.72
CA GLY A 366 6.38 -9.00 0.14
C GLY A 366 7.70 -9.09 0.92
N ALA A 367 8.78 -9.35 0.17
CA ALA A 367 10.14 -9.65 0.62
C ALA A 367 10.20 -10.87 1.55
N GLY A 368 9.97 -10.72 2.84
CA GLY A 368 10.11 -11.81 3.80
C GLY A 368 9.90 -11.32 5.22
N SER A 369 10.04 -12.24 6.19
CA SER A 369 9.82 -11.92 7.61
C SER A 369 10.77 -10.84 8.10
N TRP A 370 12.03 -10.84 7.66
CA TRP A 370 13.01 -9.80 8.01
C TRP A 370 12.54 -8.39 7.61
N PHE A 371 11.90 -8.24 6.46
CA PHE A 371 11.51 -6.94 5.94
C PHE A 371 10.23 -6.46 6.62
N GLN A 372 9.21 -7.31 6.65
CA GLN A 372 7.90 -6.99 7.24
C GLN A 372 8.05 -6.68 8.73
N GLU A 373 8.76 -7.52 9.47
CA GLU A 373 9.01 -7.27 10.89
C GLU A 373 10.02 -6.14 11.09
N GLY A 374 11.03 -6.03 10.24
CA GLY A 374 12.04 -4.97 10.37
C GLY A 374 11.44 -3.57 10.29
N VAL A 375 10.48 -3.33 9.39
CA VAL A 375 9.85 -1.99 9.26
C VAL A 375 8.97 -1.65 10.46
N ALA A 376 8.32 -2.64 11.06
CA ALA A 376 7.48 -2.51 12.25
C ALA A 376 8.33 -2.37 13.53
N GLU A 377 9.38 -3.18 13.68
CA GLU A 377 10.31 -3.12 14.80
C GLU A 377 11.14 -1.84 14.80
N TYR A 378 11.54 -1.32 13.63
CA TYR A 378 12.29 -0.06 13.56
C TYR A 378 11.54 1.10 14.21
N ILE A 379 10.21 1.15 14.04
CA ILE A 379 9.39 2.22 14.61
C ILE A 379 9.00 1.97 16.07
N GLU A 380 8.91 0.69 16.46
CA GLU A 380 8.58 0.23 17.81
C GLU A 380 9.76 0.36 18.78
N THR A 381 10.93 -0.12 18.36
CA THR A 381 12.11 -0.26 19.21
C THR A 381 12.81 1.07 19.49
N SER A 382 13.53 1.12 20.60
CA SER A 382 14.41 2.24 20.96
C SER A 382 15.81 2.11 20.35
N ASP A 383 16.55 3.22 20.27
CA ASP A 383 17.96 3.21 19.84
C ASP A 383 18.83 2.28 20.70
N ASN A 384 18.53 2.19 22.00
CA ASN A 384 19.26 1.32 22.92
C ASN A 384 19.09 -0.17 22.57
N GLU A 385 17.90 -0.57 22.14
CA GLU A 385 17.64 -1.95 21.73
C GLU A 385 18.35 -2.29 20.42
N ARG A 386 18.36 -1.35 19.46
CA ARG A 386 19.12 -1.51 18.21
C ARG A 386 20.63 -1.47 18.44
N ASN A 387 21.12 -0.73 19.43
CA ASN A 387 22.52 -0.76 19.87
C ASN A 387 22.94 -2.16 20.37
N ILE A 388 22.04 -2.92 21.00
CA ILE A 388 22.31 -4.30 21.41
C ILE A 388 22.52 -5.18 20.17
N ALA A 389 21.64 -5.08 19.16
CA ALA A 389 21.81 -5.80 17.91
C ALA A 389 23.12 -5.39 17.18
N ALA A 390 23.45 -4.10 17.16
CA ALA A 390 24.68 -3.61 16.55
C ALA A 390 25.93 -4.17 17.23
N ARG A 391 25.91 -4.36 18.56
CA ARG A 391 26.98 -5.04 19.29
C ARG A 391 27.14 -6.49 18.87
N LEU A 392 26.05 -7.22 18.64
CA LEU A 392 26.11 -8.61 18.16
C LEU A 392 26.71 -8.69 16.75
N VAL A 393 26.34 -7.74 15.87
CA VAL A 393 26.96 -7.61 14.53
C VAL A 393 28.46 -7.38 14.64
N LYS A 394 28.90 -6.42 15.48
CA LYS A 394 30.34 -6.15 15.73
C LYS A 394 31.12 -7.38 16.21
N GLN A 395 30.48 -8.24 17.00
CA GLN A 395 31.07 -9.45 17.55
C GLN A 395 31.05 -10.65 16.59
N GLY A 396 30.48 -10.49 15.38
CA GLY A 396 30.29 -11.61 14.45
C GLY A 396 29.29 -12.65 14.94
N ARG A 397 28.35 -12.26 15.81
CA ARG A 397 27.32 -13.13 16.41
C ARG A 397 25.91 -12.85 15.86
N HIS A 398 25.85 -12.23 14.70
CA HIS A 398 24.60 -11.96 13.98
C HIS A 398 24.43 -13.00 12.88
N THR A 399 23.20 -13.16 12.40
CA THR A 399 22.91 -13.97 11.21
C THR A 399 23.34 -13.16 9.98
N PRO A 400 24.24 -13.65 9.12
CA PRO A 400 24.64 -12.93 7.91
C PRO A 400 23.43 -12.61 7.02
N LEU A 401 23.46 -11.48 6.30
CA LEU A 401 22.28 -11.04 5.54
C LEU A 401 21.77 -12.08 4.53
N ALA A 402 22.66 -12.80 3.84
CA ALA A 402 22.28 -13.84 2.88
C ALA A 402 21.43 -14.94 3.53
N GLU A 403 21.81 -15.39 4.74
CA GLU A 403 21.03 -16.36 5.51
C GLU A 403 19.77 -15.72 6.11
N PHE A 404 19.87 -14.45 6.52
CA PHE A 404 18.79 -13.75 7.19
C PHE A 404 17.58 -13.51 6.28
N ILE A 405 17.80 -13.23 5.00
CA ILE A 405 16.71 -13.04 4.03
C ILE A 405 15.99 -14.34 3.66
N GLU A 406 16.63 -15.49 3.88
CA GLU A 406 16.05 -16.83 3.65
C GLU A 406 15.12 -17.28 4.79
N LEU A 407 15.20 -16.65 5.96
CA LEU A 407 14.38 -16.99 7.12
C LEU A 407 12.89 -16.77 6.80
N ARG A 408 12.18 -17.88 6.63
CA ARG A 408 10.73 -17.88 6.35
C ARG A 408 9.91 -17.22 7.45
N SER A 409 10.39 -17.26 8.70
CA SER A 409 9.75 -16.65 9.85
C SER A 409 10.78 -16.34 10.93
N LEU A 410 10.74 -15.12 11.47
CA LEU A 410 11.55 -14.74 12.63
C LEU A 410 11.01 -15.34 13.94
N LEU A 411 9.76 -15.82 13.96
CA LEU A 411 9.12 -16.43 15.14
C LEU A 411 9.59 -17.87 15.41
N TYR A 412 9.95 -18.61 14.35
CA TYR A 412 10.24 -20.06 14.44
C TYR A 412 11.72 -20.40 14.24
N SER A 413 12.59 -19.42 14.01
CA SER A 413 14.04 -19.62 13.87
C SER A 413 14.75 -19.93 15.20
N SER A 414 14.04 -20.46 16.20
CA SER A 414 14.48 -20.56 17.59
C SER A 414 14.32 -21.97 18.15
N GLU A 415 14.65 -23.01 17.39
CA GLU A 415 14.79 -24.35 17.98
C GLU A 415 15.97 -24.43 18.97
N ASP A 416 16.85 -23.41 18.99
CA ASP A 416 17.91 -23.29 20.00
C ASP A 416 17.64 -22.15 21.01
N ASP A 417 17.33 -22.54 22.25
CA ASP A 417 17.38 -21.68 23.42
C ASP A 417 18.82 -21.19 23.64
N VAL A 418 19.15 -20.01 23.12
CA VAL A 418 20.42 -19.36 23.42
C VAL A 418 20.38 -18.87 24.87
N LYS A 419 21.26 -19.38 25.73
CA LYS A 419 21.42 -18.90 27.11
C LYS A 419 21.55 -17.37 27.13
N GLY A 420 20.51 -16.66 27.56
CA GLY A 420 20.49 -15.20 27.71
C GLY A 420 19.45 -14.43 26.88
N GLY A 421 18.63 -15.10 26.05
CA GLY A 421 17.51 -14.49 25.33
C GLY A 421 16.99 -15.39 24.20
N SER A 422 15.75 -15.19 23.73
CA SER A 422 15.26 -15.97 22.59
C SER A 422 15.94 -15.52 21.29
N ALA A 423 16.38 -16.47 20.46
CA ALA A 423 16.94 -16.17 19.13
C ALA A 423 15.97 -15.33 18.27
N ALA A 424 14.66 -15.56 18.42
CA ALA A 424 13.61 -14.75 17.80
C ALA A 424 13.74 -13.26 18.17
N GLY A 425 13.84 -12.93 19.47
CA GLY A 425 13.97 -11.53 19.91
C GLY A 425 15.26 -10.85 19.42
N VAL A 426 16.31 -11.61 19.12
CA VAL A 426 17.53 -11.08 18.48
C VAL A 426 17.29 -10.78 17.02
N HIS A 427 16.60 -11.66 16.28
CA HIS A 427 16.29 -11.47 14.87
C HIS A 427 15.37 -10.27 14.60
N TYR A 428 14.34 -10.05 15.44
CA TYR A 428 13.49 -8.86 15.33
C TYR A 428 14.31 -7.57 15.46
N LYS A 429 15.21 -7.49 16.44
CA LYS A 429 16.11 -6.34 16.63
C LYS A 429 17.14 -6.21 15.52
N GLN A 430 17.61 -7.32 14.97
CA GLN A 430 18.50 -7.35 13.81
C GLN A 430 17.81 -6.78 12.57
N ALA A 431 16.55 -7.17 12.32
CA ALA A 431 15.72 -6.65 11.25
C ALA A 431 15.49 -5.14 11.39
N ALA A 432 15.16 -4.67 12.60
CA ALA A 432 15.01 -3.26 12.91
C ALA A 432 16.29 -2.46 12.61
N LEU A 433 17.45 -2.99 13.00
CA LEU A 433 18.77 -2.39 12.76
C LEU A 433 19.14 -2.36 11.27
N LEU A 434 18.73 -3.38 10.51
CA LEU A 434 18.93 -3.40 9.06
C LEU A 434 18.08 -2.33 8.38
N ILE A 435 16.80 -2.18 8.76
CA ILE A 435 15.95 -1.09 8.25
C ILE A 435 16.51 0.28 8.64
N GLU A 436 17.02 0.45 9.87
CA GLU A 436 17.70 1.68 10.26
C GLU A 436 18.91 1.96 9.37
N PHE A 437 19.77 0.96 9.12
CA PHE A 437 20.92 1.13 8.23
C PHE A 437 20.50 1.55 6.82
N LEU A 438 19.51 0.88 6.23
CA LEU A 438 19.03 1.20 4.90
C LEU A 438 18.38 2.59 4.84
N ARG A 439 17.74 3.03 5.92
CA ARG A 439 17.05 4.32 5.99
C ARG A 439 17.95 5.50 6.34
N GLU A 440 18.91 5.31 7.24
CA GLU A 440 19.61 6.43 7.88
C GLU A 440 21.10 6.53 7.51
N SER A 441 21.70 5.44 7.03
CA SER A 441 23.12 5.47 6.69
C SER A 441 23.36 6.28 5.41
N LYS A 442 24.59 6.79 5.26
CA LYS A 442 25.04 7.43 4.00
C LYS A 442 24.95 6.50 2.79
N PHE A 443 24.97 5.18 3.01
CA PHE A 443 24.84 4.19 1.95
C PHE A 443 23.39 4.10 1.46
N GLY A 444 22.43 4.01 2.39
CA GLY A 444 21.07 3.64 2.04
C GLY A 444 20.07 4.79 1.90
N LYS A 445 20.25 5.88 2.67
CA LYS A 445 19.18 6.87 2.94
C LYS A 445 18.54 7.49 1.71
N ASP A 446 19.31 7.73 0.65
CA ASP A 446 18.84 8.45 -0.54
C ASP A 446 18.00 7.54 -1.45
N HIS A 447 18.11 6.21 -1.29
CA HIS A 447 17.40 5.21 -2.08
C HIS A 447 16.41 4.38 -1.26
N PHE A 448 16.26 4.66 0.04
CA PHE A 448 15.46 3.82 0.93
C PHE A 448 14.00 3.70 0.49
N GLN A 449 13.36 4.80 0.07
CA GLN A 449 11.97 4.75 -0.39
C GLN A 449 11.81 3.89 -1.64
N GLU A 450 12.71 4.05 -2.61
CA GLU A 450 12.70 3.20 -3.80
C GLU A 450 12.89 1.73 -3.44
N PHE A 451 13.81 1.42 -2.52
CA PHE A 451 14.05 0.05 -2.05
C PHE A 451 12.85 -0.52 -1.31
N LEU A 452 12.20 0.28 -0.46
CA LEU A 452 11.01 -0.12 0.29
C LEU A 452 9.94 -0.66 -0.65
N HIS A 453 9.65 0.06 -1.74
CA HIS A 453 8.70 -0.36 -2.76
C HIS A 453 9.21 -1.56 -3.57
N ALA A 454 10.47 -1.54 -3.98
CA ALA A 454 11.09 -2.64 -4.74
C ALA A 454 10.98 -3.97 -4.01
N ALA A 455 11.50 -4.02 -2.77
CA ALA A 455 11.54 -5.22 -1.96
C ALA A 455 10.15 -5.61 -1.47
N GLY A 456 9.34 -4.64 -1.02
CA GLY A 456 8.01 -4.90 -0.49
C GLY A 456 7.02 -5.48 -1.50
N GLN A 457 7.30 -5.39 -2.80
CA GLN A 457 6.49 -5.98 -3.89
C GLN A 457 6.98 -7.36 -4.36
N VAL A 458 8.20 -7.75 -4.00
CA VAL A 458 8.75 -9.08 -4.30
C VAL A 458 7.95 -10.13 -3.53
N PRO A 459 7.56 -11.28 -4.13
CA PRO A 459 6.91 -12.36 -3.39
C PRO A 459 7.65 -12.75 -2.11
N ARG A 460 6.92 -13.20 -1.09
CA ARG A 460 7.54 -13.59 0.19
C ARG A 460 8.54 -14.74 -0.01
N ASN A 461 9.74 -14.55 0.54
CA ASN A 461 10.89 -15.44 0.49
C ASN A 461 11.42 -15.73 -0.94
N ASP A 462 11.13 -14.86 -1.91
CA ASP A 462 11.79 -14.89 -3.23
C ASP A 462 13.17 -14.22 -3.13
N VAL A 463 14.18 -15.01 -2.76
CA VAL A 463 15.56 -14.55 -2.53
C VAL A 463 16.15 -13.90 -3.77
N ALA A 464 15.92 -14.48 -4.96
CA ALA A 464 16.41 -13.94 -6.21
C ALA A 464 15.76 -12.58 -6.53
N GLY A 465 14.45 -12.45 -6.30
CA GLY A 465 13.74 -11.18 -6.41
C GLY A 465 14.24 -10.12 -5.42
N ILE A 466 14.52 -10.51 -4.17
CA ILE A 466 15.09 -9.61 -3.14
C ILE A 466 16.48 -9.13 -3.56
N GLU A 467 17.35 -10.04 -4.00
CA GLU A 467 18.68 -9.69 -4.48
C GLU A 467 18.62 -8.78 -5.71
N ALA A 468 17.71 -9.05 -6.65
CA ALA A 468 17.47 -8.18 -7.79
C ALA A 468 17.02 -6.77 -7.35
N ALA A 469 16.21 -6.66 -6.29
CA ALA A 469 15.83 -5.37 -5.72
C ALA A 469 17.04 -4.62 -5.14
N PHE A 470 17.94 -5.30 -4.42
CA PHE A 470 19.19 -4.67 -3.94
C PHE A 470 20.09 -4.20 -5.09
N ARG A 471 20.29 -5.04 -6.11
CA ARG A 471 21.11 -4.69 -7.28
C ARG A 471 20.52 -3.52 -8.06
N ARG A 472 19.19 -3.50 -8.24
CA ARG A 472 18.49 -2.41 -8.94
C ARG A 472 18.67 -1.08 -8.21
N VAL A 473 18.42 -1.07 -6.91
CA VAL A 473 18.28 0.19 -6.15
C VAL A 473 19.60 0.69 -5.61
N TYR A 474 20.48 -0.21 -5.16
CA TYR A 474 21.78 0.16 -4.56
C TYR A 474 22.97 -0.15 -5.47
N GLY A 475 22.76 -0.77 -6.64
CA GLY A 475 23.82 -1.12 -7.58
C GLY A 475 24.71 -2.31 -7.13
N VAL A 476 24.35 -2.97 -6.03
CA VAL A 476 25.20 -4.00 -5.39
C VAL A 476 24.40 -5.23 -4.96
N GLY A 477 25.08 -6.37 -4.82
CA GLY A 477 24.49 -7.62 -4.32
C GLY A 477 24.37 -7.66 -2.80
N VAL A 478 23.71 -8.71 -2.30
CA VAL A 478 23.43 -8.90 -0.86
C VAL A 478 24.72 -8.92 -0.02
N ASP A 479 25.79 -9.54 -0.48
CA ASP A 479 27.07 -9.62 0.26
C ASP A 479 27.70 -8.25 0.50
N GLU A 480 27.63 -7.36 -0.49
CA GLU A 480 28.18 -6.01 -0.34
C GLU A 480 27.30 -5.15 0.57
N VAL A 481 25.97 -5.31 0.51
CA VAL A 481 25.05 -4.69 1.48
C VAL A 481 25.39 -5.13 2.90
N ASP A 482 25.60 -6.43 3.11
CA ASP A 482 26.00 -6.99 4.41
C ASP A 482 27.32 -6.37 4.89
N ALA A 483 28.33 -6.29 4.03
CA ALA A 483 29.61 -5.68 4.36
C ALA A 483 29.48 -4.19 4.74
N GLN A 484 28.63 -3.43 4.04
CA GLN A 484 28.37 -2.03 4.37
C GLN A 484 27.58 -1.88 5.68
N TRP A 485 26.63 -2.78 5.92
CA TRP A 485 25.87 -2.83 7.16
C TRP A 485 26.76 -3.14 8.36
N GLN A 486 27.64 -4.14 8.26
CA GLN A 486 28.64 -4.45 9.29
C GLN A 486 29.58 -3.25 9.55
N LYS A 487 30.02 -2.52 8.52
CA LYS A 487 30.81 -1.28 8.67
C LYS A 487 30.03 -0.18 9.38
N TYR A 488 28.74 -0.05 9.09
CA TYR A 488 27.86 0.86 9.81
C TYR A 488 27.76 0.50 11.29
N CYS A 489 27.48 -0.78 11.60
CA CYS A 489 27.40 -1.25 12.98
C CYS A 489 28.71 -1.03 13.75
N LYS A 490 29.89 -1.20 13.14
CA LYS A 490 31.20 -0.96 13.77
C LYS A 490 31.46 0.49 14.19
N ARG A 491 30.83 1.46 13.52
CA ARG A 491 31.05 2.91 13.77
C ARG A 491 30.07 3.52 14.78
N ARG A 492 28.90 2.90 14.92
CA ARG A 492 27.98 3.14 16.03
C ARG A 492 28.61 2.67 17.33
#